data_AF-A0A4D9F840-F1
#
_entry.id   AF-A0A4D9F840-F1
#
_cell.length_a   1.000
_cell.length_b   1.000
_cell.length_c   1.000
_cell.angle_alpha   90.00
_cell.angle_beta   90.00
_cell.angle_gamma   90.00
#
_symmetry.space_group_name_H-M   'P 1'
#
loop_
_entity.id
_entity.type
_entity.pdbx_description
1 polymer ?
#
loop_
_entity_poly.entity_id
_entity_poly.type
_entity_poly.pdbx_seq_one_letter_code
_entity_poly.pdbx_strand_id
1 'polypeptide(L)'
;MFILEQGEYPRWDTWSSSYRSDCFRSMRPIKMAADGYKISLFESADFKGNKMEIQEDDVPSLWAHGFCDRVGSVKVSSGTWVGYQYPGYRGYQYLFERGDFRHWNEWSAFQPQVQSIRRIRDMQWDQKGCFTGPDAPSK
;
A
#
# COMPACT_ATOMS: atom_id res chain seq x y z
N MET A 1 -6.10 1.13 -9.47
CA MET A 1 -4.64 1.14 -9.29
C MET A 1 -4.18 -0.32 -9.18
N PHE A 2 -2.97 -0.61 -9.69
CA PHE A 2 -2.35 -1.93 -9.61
C PHE A 2 -0.90 -1.75 -9.14
N ILE A 3 -0.47 -2.54 -8.16
CA ILE A 3 0.92 -2.58 -7.71
C ILE A 3 1.61 -3.73 -8.42
N LEU A 4 2.63 -3.39 -9.20
CA LEU A 4 3.41 -4.36 -9.98
C LEU A 4 4.78 -4.50 -9.32
N GLU A 5 5.01 -5.63 -8.66
CA GLU A 5 6.33 -6.02 -8.16
C GLU A 5 7.12 -6.74 -9.26
N GLN A 6 8.42 -6.96 -9.06
CA GLN A 6 9.24 -7.68 -10.04
C GLN A 6 8.64 -9.07 -10.32
N GLY A 7 8.34 -9.33 -11.58
CA GLY A 7 7.71 -10.58 -12.01
C GLY A 7 7.17 -10.50 -13.43
N GLU A 8 6.60 -11.60 -13.88
CA GLU A 8 5.93 -11.70 -15.17
C GLU A 8 4.42 -11.65 -14.99
N TYR A 9 3.74 -10.82 -15.79
CA TYR A 9 2.29 -10.66 -15.73
C TYR A 9 1.69 -10.91 -17.12
N PRO A 10 1.55 -12.19 -17.53
CA PRO A 10 1.21 -12.56 -18.91
C PRO A 10 -0.20 -12.19 -19.33
N ARG A 11 -1.10 -11.89 -18.38
CA ARG A 11 -2.50 -11.51 -18.65
C ARG A 11 -3.00 -10.49 -17.62
N TRP A 12 -4.07 -9.78 -17.96
CA TRP A 12 -4.62 -8.74 -17.09
C TRP A 12 -5.11 -9.25 -15.73
N ASP A 13 -5.60 -10.49 -15.66
CA ASP A 13 -6.00 -11.15 -14.42
C ASP A 13 -4.83 -11.42 -13.46
N THR A 14 -3.59 -11.40 -13.97
CA THR A 14 -2.39 -11.65 -13.13
C THR A 14 -1.94 -10.42 -12.34
N TRP A 15 -2.26 -9.19 -12.80
CA TRP A 15 -1.98 -7.97 -12.05
C TRP A 15 -3.20 -7.37 -11.34
N SER A 16 -4.41 -7.79 -11.73
CA SER A 16 -5.67 -7.25 -11.22
C SER A 16 -6.25 -8.12 -10.10
N SER A 17 -6.08 -7.70 -8.84
CA SER A 17 -6.69 -8.40 -7.69
C SER A 17 -8.19 -8.16 -7.51
N SER A 18 -8.79 -7.27 -8.33
CA SER A 18 -10.20 -6.89 -8.24
C SER A 18 -11.08 -7.51 -9.33
N TYR A 19 -10.51 -7.89 -10.47
CA TYR A 19 -11.24 -8.32 -11.68
C TYR A 19 -12.24 -7.27 -12.23
N ARG A 20 -12.08 -5.99 -11.87
CA ARG A 20 -13.03 -4.91 -12.24
C ARG A 20 -12.64 -4.14 -13.50
N SER A 21 -11.38 -4.23 -13.92
CA SER A 21 -10.89 -3.57 -15.13
C SER A 21 -9.63 -4.27 -15.63
N ASP A 22 -9.52 -4.36 -16.95
CA ASP A 22 -8.37 -4.80 -17.73
C ASP A 22 -7.54 -3.62 -18.27
N CYS A 23 -8.02 -2.38 -18.10
CA CYS A 23 -7.41 -1.19 -18.68
C CYS A 23 -6.18 -0.74 -17.89
N PHE A 24 -5.02 -0.66 -18.56
CA PHE A 24 -3.78 -0.09 -18.04
C PHE A 24 -3.37 1.11 -18.89
N ARG A 25 -3.49 2.33 -18.37
CA ARG A 25 -3.32 3.56 -19.17
C ARG A 25 -2.11 4.41 -18.78
N SER A 26 -1.61 4.24 -17.56
CA SER A 26 -0.48 4.99 -17.04
C SER A 26 0.21 4.20 -15.95
N MET A 27 1.50 4.49 -15.74
CA MET A 27 2.29 3.91 -14.66
C MET A 27 3.33 4.91 -14.18
N ARG A 28 3.75 4.75 -12.93
CA ARG A 28 4.89 5.44 -12.36
C ARG A 28 5.69 4.49 -11.49
N PRO A 29 7.01 4.68 -11.37
CA PRO A 29 7.79 4.04 -10.32
C PRO A 29 7.27 4.43 -8.93
N ILE A 30 7.35 3.49 -8.00
CA ILE A 30 7.10 3.73 -6.57
C ILE A 30 8.46 3.95 -5.92
N LYS A 31 8.61 5.05 -5.18
CA LYS A 31 9.86 5.30 -4.45
C LYS A 31 9.88 4.43 -3.20
N MET A 32 10.94 3.65 -3.05
CA MET A 32 11.17 2.82 -1.87
C MET A 32 12.08 3.59 -0.93
N ALA A 33 11.65 3.78 0.31
CA ALA A 33 12.47 4.38 1.35
C ALA A 33 13.03 3.27 2.25
N ALA A 34 14.30 3.40 2.63
CA ALA A 34 14.99 2.47 3.53
C ALA A 34 14.69 2.76 5.01
N ASP A 35 13.71 3.62 5.29
CA ASP A 35 13.19 3.78 6.64
C ASP A 35 12.28 2.58 6.98
N GLY A 36 12.26 2.16 8.25
CA GLY A 36 11.44 1.04 8.69
C GLY A 36 9.96 1.24 8.34
N TYR A 37 9.13 0.24 8.56
CA TYR A 37 7.73 0.27 8.17
C TYR A 37 6.85 0.61 9.36
N LYS A 38 6.14 1.75 9.29
CA LYS A 38 5.11 2.10 10.29
C LYS A 38 3.91 2.82 9.67
N ILE A 39 2.71 2.27 9.89
CA ILE A 39 1.42 2.82 9.45
C ILE A 39 0.41 2.81 10.61
N SER A 40 -0.43 3.84 10.68
CA SER A 40 -1.57 3.92 11.58
C SER A 40 -2.86 4.06 10.78
N LEU A 41 -3.83 3.20 11.06
CA LEU A 41 -5.17 3.21 10.48
C LEU A 41 -6.15 3.77 11.51
N PHE A 42 -7.11 4.55 11.02
CA PHE A 42 -8.16 5.14 11.84
C PHE A 42 -9.51 4.84 11.23
N GLU A 43 -10.47 4.47 12.06
CA GLU A 43 -11.82 4.09 11.62
C GLU A 43 -12.58 5.24 10.95
N SER A 44 -12.37 6.47 11.42
CA SER A 44 -13.02 7.68 10.88
C SER A 44 -12.04 8.60 10.18
N ALA A 45 -12.57 9.55 9.41
CA ALA A 45 -11.79 10.64 8.82
C ALA A 45 -11.13 11.52 9.92
N ASP A 46 -10.14 12.30 9.53
CA ASP A 46 -9.38 13.23 10.39
C ASP A 46 -8.72 12.56 11.62
N PHE A 47 -8.30 11.30 11.47
CA PHE A 47 -7.57 10.53 12.49
C PHE A 47 -8.37 10.28 13.77
N LYS A 48 -9.67 10.04 13.62
CA LYS A 48 -10.62 9.82 14.71
C LYS A 48 -11.10 8.37 14.79
N GLY A 49 -11.71 8.02 15.92
CA GLY A 49 -12.28 6.70 16.17
C GLY A 49 -11.22 5.68 16.60
N ASN A 50 -11.53 4.40 16.42
CA ASN A 50 -10.58 3.33 16.74
C ASN A 50 -9.32 3.45 15.90
N LYS A 51 -8.16 3.21 16.53
CA LYS A 51 -6.85 3.26 15.91
C LYS A 51 -6.21 1.88 15.93
N MET A 52 -5.62 1.48 14.80
CA MET A 52 -4.72 0.34 14.72
C MET A 52 -3.36 0.81 14.22
N GLU A 53 -2.28 0.36 14.86
CA GLU A 53 -0.91 0.65 14.44
C GLU A 53 -0.25 -0.66 13.99
N ILE A 54 0.38 -0.63 12.81
CA ILE A 54 1.10 -1.75 12.23
C ILE A 54 2.54 -1.30 12.02
N GLN A 55 3.47 -2.09 12.55
CA GLN A 55 4.90 -1.82 12.47
C GLN A 55 5.64 -3.10 12.09
N GLU A 56 6.50 -3.03 11.08
CA GLU A 56 7.35 -4.14 10.63
C GLU A 56 6.63 -5.48 10.40
N ASP A 57 5.33 -5.45 10.08
CA ASP A 57 4.51 -6.64 9.86
C ASP A 57 3.52 -6.47 8.69
N ASP A 58 3.08 -7.58 8.11
CA ASP A 58 1.99 -7.60 7.13
C ASP A 58 0.73 -8.17 7.78
N VAL A 59 -0.42 -7.56 7.50
CA VAL A 59 -1.71 -7.92 8.11
C VAL A 59 -2.66 -8.48 7.04
N PRO A 60 -2.79 -9.80 6.89
CA PRO A 60 -3.70 -10.41 5.92
C PRO A 60 -5.18 -10.27 6.32
N SER A 61 -5.49 -9.89 7.57
CA SER A 61 -6.86 -9.63 8.02
C SER A 61 -6.86 -8.63 9.17
N LEU A 62 -7.43 -7.43 8.98
CA LEU A 62 -7.57 -6.43 10.05
C LEU A 62 -8.45 -6.95 11.20
N TRP A 63 -9.43 -7.81 10.89
CA TRP A 63 -10.29 -8.46 11.87
C TRP A 63 -9.53 -9.34 12.87
N ALA A 64 -8.43 -9.97 12.44
CA ALA A 64 -7.60 -10.81 13.30
C ALA A 64 -6.93 -10.01 14.44
N HIS A 65 -6.85 -8.69 14.28
CA HIS A 65 -6.29 -7.77 15.26
C HIS A 65 -7.39 -6.94 15.96
N GLY A 66 -8.66 -7.34 15.87
CA GLY A 66 -9.78 -6.67 16.54
C GLY A 66 -10.19 -5.33 15.92
N PHE A 67 -9.72 -5.03 14.71
CA PHE A 67 -10.17 -3.88 13.93
C PHE A 67 -11.38 -4.25 13.06
N CYS A 68 -11.96 -3.28 12.34
CA CYS A 68 -13.08 -3.50 11.43
C CYS A 68 -12.65 -3.38 9.95
N ASP A 69 -13.60 -3.49 9.03
CA ASP A 69 -13.36 -3.28 7.59
C ASP A 69 -13.37 -1.80 7.19
N ARG A 70 -13.61 -0.88 8.13
CA ARG A 70 -13.69 0.56 7.88
C ARG A 70 -12.38 1.27 8.22
N VAL A 71 -11.75 1.88 7.23
CA VAL A 71 -10.59 2.77 7.39
C VAL A 71 -10.93 4.13 6.78
N GLY A 72 -11.15 5.13 7.63
CA GLY A 72 -11.55 6.48 7.24
C GLY A 72 -10.38 7.45 7.05
N SER A 73 -9.26 7.22 7.73
CA SER A 73 -8.01 7.97 7.55
C SER A 73 -6.78 7.13 7.90
N VAL A 74 -5.61 7.52 7.38
CA VAL A 74 -4.35 6.77 7.46
C VAL A 74 -3.19 7.73 7.71
N LYS A 75 -2.26 7.33 8.58
CA LYS A 75 -0.95 7.99 8.71
C LYS A 75 0.16 7.01 8.41
N VAL A 76 0.97 7.29 7.41
CA VAL A 76 2.16 6.51 7.08
C VAL A 76 3.36 7.26 7.64
N SER A 77 3.87 6.78 8.77
CA SER A 77 5.05 7.36 9.39
C SER A 77 6.32 7.05 8.59
N SER A 78 6.41 5.83 8.05
CA SER A 78 7.58 5.35 7.32
C SER A 78 7.26 4.09 6.49
N GLY A 79 8.07 3.84 5.45
CA GLY A 79 7.86 2.78 4.47
C GLY A 79 6.72 3.05 3.48
N THR A 80 6.53 2.10 2.55
CA THR A 80 5.45 2.13 1.55
C THR A 80 4.57 0.90 1.70
N TRP A 81 3.25 1.11 1.66
CA TRP A 81 2.25 0.08 1.97
C TRP A 81 1.20 -0.07 0.88
N VAL A 82 0.58 -1.23 0.82
CA VAL A 82 -0.61 -1.49 0.01
C VAL A 82 -1.74 -1.95 0.91
N GLY A 83 -2.86 -1.24 0.85
CA GLY A 83 -4.11 -1.70 1.44
C GLY A 83 -5.01 -2.35 0.41
N TYR A 84 -5.83 -3.29 0.87
CA TYR A 84 -6.72 -4.09 0.05
C TYR A 84 -8.13 -4.08 0.61
N GLN A 85 -9.12 -4.08 -0.29
CA GLN A 85 -10.53 -4.08 0.05
C GLN A 85 -10.96 -5.30 0.90
N TYR A 86 -10.38 -6.47 0.64
CA TYR A 86 -10.75 -7.74 1.28
C TYR A 86 -9.56 -8.39 2.01
N PRO A 87 -9.82 -9.32 2.95
CA PRO A 87 -8.78 -10.11 3.59
C PRO A 87 -8.00 -10.96 2.57
N GLY A 88 -6.74 -11.22 2.89
CA GLY A 88 -5.83 -12.01 2.05
C GLY A 88 -5.36 -11.28 0.80
N TYR A 89 -5.24 -9.94 0.85
CA TYR A 89 -4.71 -9.11 -0.22
C TYR A 89 -5.54 -9.15 -1.52
N ARG A 90 -6.87 -9.09 -1.38
CA ARG A 90 -7.83 -9.21 -2.49
C ARG A 90 -8.67 -7.95 -2.70
N GLY A 91 -9.24 -7.80 -3.88
CA GLY A 91 -10.10 -6.67 -4.24
C GLY A 91 -9.30 -5.47 -4.75
N TYR A 92 -9.85 -4.26 -4.59
CA TYR A 92 -9.14 -3.03 -4.96
C TYR A 92 -7.85 -2.85 -4.14
N GLN A 93 -6.82 -2.29 -4.79
CA GLN A 93 -5.52 -1.97 -4.17
C GLN A 93 -5.40 -0.45 -3.99
N TYR A 94 -4.81 -0.04 -2.87
CA TYR A 94 -4.59 1.35 -2.50
C TYR A 94 -3.14 1.54 -2.07
N LEU A 95 -2.42 2.46 -2.72
CA LEU A 95 -1.03 2.79 -2.40
C LEU A 95 -0.98 3.82 -1.28
N PHE A 96 -0.20 3.51 -0.25
CA PHE A 96 0.06 4.38 0.88
C PHE A 96 1.56 4.66 0.96
N GLU A 97 1.98 5.79 0.38
CA GLU A 97 3.32 6.35 0.56
C GLU A 97 3.36 7.18 1.86
N ARG A 98 4.57 7.51 2.33
CA ARG A 98 4.77 8.33 3.53
C ARG A 98 3.96 9.64 3.47
N GLY A 99 3.14 9.88 4.49
CA GLY A 99 2.23 11.01 4.54
C GLY A 99 1.00 10.79 5.41
N ASP A 100 0.19 11.84 5.49
CA ASP A 100 -1.04 11.90 6.27
C ASP A 100 -2.23 11.96 5.30
N PHE A 101 -3.12 10.98 5.38
CA PHE A 101 -4.33 10.88 4.56
C PHE A 101 -5.56 11.05 5.45
N ARG A 102 -6.20 12.21 5.41
CA ARG A 102 -7.30 12.57 6.33
C ARG A 102 -8.64 11.98 5.92
N HIS A 103 -8.79 11.62 4.65
CA HIS A 103 -10.02 11.06 4.10
C HIS A 103 -9.74 9.98 3.04
N TRP A 104 -10.61 8.99 2.90
CA TRP A 104 -10.40 7.85 1.98
C TRP A 104 -10.31 8.20 0.49
N ASN A 105 -10.81 9.37 0.12
CA ASN A 105 -10.68 9.91 -1.23
C ASN A 105 -9.20 10.23 -1.57
N GLU A 106 -8.35 10.50 -0.58
CA GLU A 106 -6.95 10.87 -0.80
C GLU A 106 -6.09 9.70 -1.31
N TRP A 107 -6.47 8.46 -1.00
CA TRP A 107 -5.88 7.25 -1.61
C TRP A 107 -6.74 6.67 -2.74
N SER A 108 -7.64 7.48 -3.30
CA SER A 108 -8.51 7.12 -4.43
C SER A 108 -9.46 5.95 -4.17
N ALA A 109 -9.84 5.69 -2.92
CA ALA A 109 -10.87 4.71 -2.61
C ALA A 109 -12.27 5.29 -2.83
N PHE A 110 -13.19 4.46 -3.34
CA PHE A 110 -14.60 4.83 -3.50
C PHE A 110 -15.38 4.76 -2.19
N GLN A 111 -14.99 3.84 -1.30
CA GLN A 111 -15.55 3.62 0.02
C GLN A 111 -14.41 3.42 1.02
N PRO A 112 -14.60 3.72 2.31
CA PRO A 112 -13.58 3.54 3.34
C PRO A 112 -13.37 2.07 3.71
N GLN A 113 -13.34 1.15 2.74
CA GLN A 113 -13.24 -0.28 2.98
C GLN A 113 -11.81 -0.78 2.76
N VAL A 114 -11.15 -1.22 3.84
CA VAL A 114 -9.83 -1.85 3.83
C VAL A 114 -9.84 -2.99 4.85
N GLN A 115 -9.37 -4.17 4.46
CA GLN A 115 -9.42 -5.37 5.30
C GLN A 115 -8.11 -6.15 5.35
N SER A 116 -7.12 -5.82 4.52
CA SER A 116 -5.76 -6.30 4.68
C SER A 116 -4.76 -5.28 4.19
N ILE A 117 -3.56 -5.29 4.78
CA ILE A 117 -2.47 -4.36 4.48
C ILE A 117 -1.16 -5.13 4.44
N ARG A 118 -0.30 -4.84 3.47
CA ARG A 118 1.07 -5.36 3.45
C ARG A 118 2.07 -4.27 3.13
N ARG A 119 3.32 -4.51 3.50
CA ARG A 119 4.45 -3.69 3.08
C ARG A 119 4.75 -3.98 1.61
N ILE A 120 5.08 -2.94 0.84
CA ILE A 120 5.82 -3.12 -0.42
C ILE A 120 7.28 -3.28 0.00
N ARG A 121 7.94 -4.34 -0.44
CA ARG A 121 9.37 -4.52 -0.20
C ARG A 121 10.04 -4.57 -1.55
N ASP A 122 11.15 -3.86 -1.65
CA ASP A 122 12.03 -4.07 -2.78
C ASP A 122 12.78 -5.38 -2.54
N MET A 123 12.70 -6.34 -3.45
CA MET A 123 13.57 -7.53 -3.41
C MET A 123 15.05 -7.11 -3.50
N GLN A 124 15.32 -5.87 -3.88
CA GLN A 124 16.64 -5.30 -4.04
C GLN A 124 17.34 -4.89 -2.75
N TRP A 125 16.62 -4.83 -1.62
CA TRP A 125 17.27 -4.78 -0.30
C TRP A 125 17.90 -6.13 0.07
N ASP A 126 17.63 -7.20 -0.70
CA ASP A 126 18.62 -8.26 -0.98
C ASP A 126 19.58 -7.79 -2.11
N GLN A 127 20.51 -6.91 -1.73
CA GLN A 127 21.78 -6.52 -2.37
C GLN A 127 21.94 -6.24 -3.90
N LYS A 128 21.00 -6.40 -4.82
CA LYS A 128 21.33 -6.30 -6.27
C LYS A 128 20.36 -5.58 -7.20
N GLY A 129 20.25 -4.26 -7.10
CA GLY A 129 19.84 -3.50 -8.30
C GLY A 129 19.13 -2.16 -8.17
N CYS A 130 19.33 -1.39 -7.10
CA CYS A 130 18.66 -0.09 -6.98
C CYS A 130 18.86 0.72 -8.27
N PHE A 131 17.77 1.14 -8.91
CA PHE A 131 17.83 2.11 -10.00
C PHE A 131 18.33 3.44 -9.42
N THR A 132 19.63 3.67 -9.49
CA THR A 132 20.22 4.98 -9.24
C THR A 132 19.87 5.84 -10.44
N GLY A 133 19.01 6.85 -10.25
CA GLY A 133 18.84 7.91 -11.23
C GLY A 133 20.19 8.55 -11.56
N PRO A 134 20.36 9.13 -12.75
CA PRO A 134 21.58 9.86 -13.07
C PRO A 134 21.55 11.15 -12.26
N ASP A 135 22.25 11.18 -11.13
CA ASP A 135 22.91 12.37 -10.57
C ASP A 135 23.48 12.07 -9.17
N ALA A 136 24.78 11.76 -9.12
CA ALA A 136 25.62 12.12 -7.97
C ALA A 136 27.09 12.18 -8.43
N PRO A 137 27.81 13.30 -8.21
CA PRO A 137 29.20 13.44 -8.63
C PRO A 137 30.13 12.58 -7.77
N SER A 138 31.07 11.93 -8.43
CA SER A 138 32.19 11.22 -7.82
C SER A 138 33.01 12.16 -6.93
N LYS A 139 33.19 11.78 -5.67
CA LYS A 139 34.34 12.20 -4.85
C LYS A 139 35.45 11.17 -4.99
#